data_AF-A0A973WDC2-F1
#
_entry.id   AF-A0A973WDC2-F1
#
_cell.length_a   1.000
_cell.length_b   1.000
_cell.length_c   1.000
_cell.angle_alpha   90.00
_cell.angle_beta   90.00
_cell.angle_gamma   90.00
#
_symmetry.space_group_name_H-M   'P 1'
#
loop_
_entity.id
_entity.type
_entity.pdbx_description
1 polymer ?
#
loop_
_entity_poly.entity_id
_entity_poly.type
_entity_poly.pdbx_seq_one_letter_code
_entity_poly.pdbx_strand_id
1 'polypeptide(L)'
;MSSEDLTAPLGLGKRRFIRLPFGLIGTGLISVLVATVVIWVAVVDNPLGGEPVALVPLEDTVRGLASRDIEVVEIRPSLENELGPNLRNGDGLSGLGPRYELQQTADGAGIEALINTDPRVSERTNYGFLPKISSEGVRPLDAYARPFSTEFASIPKIAIVVTGLGLSSTGSQNALDSLPLDV
;
A
#
# COMPACT_ATOMS: atom_id res chain seq x y z
N MET A 1 -19.76 71.76 54.04
CA MET A 1 -18.58 71.08 53.44
C MET A 1 -17.92 70.32 54.57
N SER A 2 -17.97 68.99 54.53
CA SER A 2 -17.57 68.12 55.64
C SER A 2 -16.04 67.99 55.74
N SER A 3 -15.52 68.06 56.95
CA SER A 3 -14.10 68.02 57.34
C SER A 3 -13.35 66.73 56.95
N GLU A 4 -14.05 65.68 56.51
CA GLU A 4 -13.46 64.41 56.05
C GLU A 4 -12.73 64.48 54.69
N ASP A 5 -12.96 65.52 53.88
CA ASP A 5 -12.42 65.61 52.51
C ASP A 5 -10.94 66.04 52.45
N LEU A 6 -10.37 66.49 53.57
CA LEU A 6 -9.00 67.05 53.63
C LEU A 6 -7.92 66.03 54.05
N THR A 7 -8.32 64.80 54.42
CA THR A 7 -7.38 63.78 54.96
C THR A 7 -7.21 62.59 54.01
N ALA A 8 -7.88 62.58 52.86
CA ALA A 8 -7.74 61.50 51.90
C ALA A 8 -6.46 61.69 51.04
N PRO A 9 -5.54 60.70 50.97
CA PRO A 9 -4.36 60.81 50.11
C PRO A 9 -4.79 60.95 48.65
N LEU A 10 -4.36 62.03 48.01
CA LEU A 10 -4.57 62.29 46.58
C LEU A 10 -4.04 61.09 45.77
N GLY A 11 -4.92 60.46 44.99
CA GLY A 11 -4.56 59.38 44.07
C GLY A 11 -5.18 58.02 44.35
N LEU A 12 -5.85 57.81 45.49
CA LEU A 12 -6.62 56.57 45.73
C LEU A 12 -8.13 56.82 45.60
N GLY A 13 -8.57 57.02 44.36
CA GLY A 13 -9.98 56.87 44.03
C GLY A 13 -10.41 55.44 44.38
N LYS A 14 -11.39 55.32 45.29
CA LYS A 14 -11.98 54.04 45.71
C LYS A 14 -12.58 53.33 44.50
N ARG A 15 -11.79 52.52 43.80
CA ARG A 15 -12.26 51.72 42.64
C ARG A 15 -13.35 50.78 43.15
N ARG A 16 -14.59 51.10 42.79
CA ARG A 16 -15.76 50.29 43.09
C ARG A 16 -15.64 49.03 42.24
N PHE A 17 -15.07 47.96 42.79
CA PHE A 17 -15.05 46.66 42.14
C PHE A 17 -16.50 46.20 42.00
N ILE A 18 -17.04 46.26 40.79
CA ILE A 18 -18.34 45.72 40.44
C ILE A 18 -18.20 44.21 40.59
N ARG A 19 -18.83 43.62 41.62
CA ARG A 19 -18.91 42.17 41.81
C ARG A 19 -19.88 41.60 40.78
N LEU A 20 -19.44 41.54 39.52
CA LEU A 20 -20.14 40.76 38.51
C LEU A 20 -20.06 39.28 38.95
N PRO A 21 -21.15 38.50 38.82
CA PRO A 21 -21.13 37.08 39.15
C PRO A 21 -20.37 36.30 38.06
N PHE A 22 -19.05 36.51 37.98
CA PHE A 22 -18.16 35.86 37.02
C PHE A 22 -18.24 34.33 37.06
N GLY A 23 -18.65 33.75 38.19
CA GLY A 23 -18.94 32.32 38.31
C GLY A 23 -20.07 31.86 37.40
N LEU A 24 -21.22 32.54 37.42
CA LEU A 24 -22.38 32.17 36.59
C LEU A 24 -22.12 32.36 35.10
N ILE A 25 -21.40 33.44 34.75
CA ILE A 25 -21.01 33.73 33.36
C ILE A 25 -20.02 32.67 32.86
N GLY A 26 -19.05 32.27 33.68
CA GLY A 26 -18.11 31.20 33.36
C GLY A 26 -18.80 29.85 33.14
N THR A 27 -19.74 29.48 34.01
CA THR A 27 -20.50 28.22 33.86
C THR A 27 -21.33 28.21 32.58
N GLY A 28 -21.96 29.34 32.23
CA GLY A 28 -22.69 29.46 30.97
C GLY A 28 -21.80 29.26 29.74
N LEU A 29 -20.61 29.88 29.73
CA LEU A 29 -19.67 29.78 28.63
C LEU A 29 -19.11 28.36 28.47
N ILE A 30 -18.78 27.70 29.59
CA ILE A 30 -18.36 26.29 29.60
C ILE A 30 -19.49 25.38 29.09
N SER A 31 -20.74 25.63 29.52
CA SER A 31 -21.89 24.85 29.06
C SER A 31 -22.09 24.95 27.55
N VAL A 32 -21.94 26.13 26.96
CA VAL A 32 -22.02 26.33 25.50
C VAL A 32 -20.89 25.58 24.78
N LEU A 33 -19.67 25.64 25.30
CA LEU A 33 -18.52 24.94 24.71
C LEU A 33 -18.73 23.42 24.72
N VAL A 34 -19.15 22.88 25.87
CA VAL A 34 -19.43 21.43 26.00
C VAL A 34 -20.56 21.02 25.07
N ALA A 35 -21.67 21.77 25.04
CA ALA A 35 -22.80 21.47 24.15
C ALA A 35 -22.38 21.47 22.67
N THR A 36 -21.53 22.41 22.27
CA THR A 36 -21.01 22.51 20.90
C THR A 36 -20.18 21.28 20.53
N VAL A 37 -19.30 20.81 21.42
CA VAL A 37 -18.49 19.60 21.20
C VAL A 37 -19.38 18.36 21.12
N VAL A 38 -20.36 18.23 22.02
CA VAL A 38 -21.30 17.09 22.01
C VAL A 38 -22.11 17.05 20.71
N ILE A 39 -22.62 18.20 20.25
CA ILE A 39 -23.34 18.29 18.97
C ILE A 39 -22.43 17.91 17.81
N TRP A 40 -21.19 18.39 17.80
CA TRP A 40 -20.23 18.08 16.72
C TRP A 40 -19.91 16.58 16.66
N VAL A 41 -19.65 15.95 17.81
CA VAL A 41 -19.40 14.49 17.89
C VAL A 41 -20.63 13.68 17.47
N ALA A 42 -21.84 14.14 17.82
CA ALA A 42 -23.07 13.43 17.46
C ALA A 42 -23.45 13.54 15.97
N VAL A 43 -22.93 14.55 15.25
CA VAL A 43 -23.27 14.80 13.83
C VAL A 43 -22.17 14.31 12.88
N VAL A 44 -20.91 14.27 13.32
CA VAL A 44 -19.78 13.87 12.47
C VAL A 44 -19.58 12.36 12.53
N ASP A 45 -20.34 11.65 11.69
CA ASP A 45 -20.24 10.19 11.48
C ASP A 45 -19.09 9.82 10.53
N ASN A 46 -17.86 10.23 10.84
CA ASN A 46 -16.66 9.82 10.07
C ASN A 46 -15.61 9.15 10.97
N PRO A 47 -15.86 7.91 11.44
CA PRO A 47 -14.95 7.19 12.33
C PRO A 47 -13.61 6.81 11.66
N LEU A 48 -13.55 6.83 10.32
CA LEU A 48 -12.40 6.36 9.54
C LEU A 48 -11.54 7.49 8.94
N GLY A 49 -11.83 8.76 9.25
CA GLY A 49 -10.95 9.88 8.90
C GLY A 49 -10.64 10.06 7.40
N GLY A 50 -11.43 9.48 6.50
CA GLY A 50 -11.21 9.55 5.05
C GLY A 50 -10.19 8.54 4.50
N GLU A 51 -9.87 7.45 5.21
CA GLU A 51 -9.03 6.39 4.65
C GLU A 51 -9.75 5.65 3.49
N PRO A 52 -9.07 5.41 2.35
CA PRO A 52 -9.68 4.69 1.24
C PRO A 52 -9.81 3.21 1.56
N VAL A 53 -11.05 2.73 1.68
CA VAL A 53 -11.37 1.29 1.87
C VAL A 53 -11.90 0.67 0.58
N ALA A 54 -11.35 -0.49 0.21
CA ALA A 54 -11.82 -1.31 -0.90
C ALA A 54 -12.30 -2.66 -0.36
N LEU A 55 -13.58 -2.96 -0.52
CA LEU A 55 -14.18 -4.24 -0.13
C LEU A 55 -14.05 -5.22 -1.29
N VAL A 56 -13.30 -6.31 -1.11
CA VAL A 56 -13.19 -7.39 -2.09
C VAL A 56 -14.05 -8.57 -1.62
N PRO A 57 -15.11 -8.95 -2.34
CA PRO A 57 -15.83 -10.18 -2.04
C PRO A 57 -14.95 -11.38 -2.41
N LEU A 58 -14.79 -12.34 -1.50
CA LEU A 58 -14.16 -13.63 -1.79
C LEU A 58 -15.27 -14.65 -2.05
N GLU A 59 -15.35 -15.18 -3.27
CA GLU A 59 -16.24 -16.31 -3.57
C GLU A 59 -15.58 -17.63 -3.11
N ASP A 60 -16.04 -18.18 -1.99
CA ASP A 60 -15.51 -19.43 -1.39
C ASP A 60 -16.15 -20.70 -1.96
N THR A 61 -16.23 -20.82 -3.29
CA THR A 61 -16.69 -22.08 -3.91
C THR A 61 -15.86 -22.49 -5.11
N VAL A 62 -14.77 -23.21 -4.85
CA VAL A 62 -14.16 -24.08 -5.87
C VAL A 62 -14.98 -25.37 -5.93
N ARG A 63 -16.12 -25.31 -6.63
CA ARG A 63 -16.93 -26.49 -6.96
C ARG A 63 -16.49 -26.99 -8.34
N GLY A 64 -15.70 -28.06 -8.40
CA GLY A 64 -15.50 -28.76 -9.69
C GLY A 64 -14.18 -29.49 -9.94
N LEU A 65 -13.20 -29.50 -9.04
CA LEU A 65 -11.98 -30.29 -9.27
C LEU A 65 -12.06 -31.61 -8.51
N ALA A 66 -12.60 -32.65 -9.16
CA ALA A 66 -12.45 -34.01 -8.67
C ALA A 66 -11.02 -34.46 -8.92
N SER A 67 -10.34 -34.99 -7.90
CA SER A 67 -8.98 -35.56 -8.01
C SER A 67 -8.84 -36.73 -8.99
N ARG A 68 -9.92 -37.09 -9.70
CA ARG A 68 -10.01 -38.17 -10.68
C ARG A 68 -9.89 -37.70 -12.13
N ASP A 69 -9.93 -36.39 -12.38
CA ASP A 69 -9.75 -35.80 -13.72
C ASP A 69 -8.29 -35.42 -14.01
N ILE A 70 -7.36 -35.73 -13.10
CA ILE A 70 -5.93 -35.60 -13.32
C ILE A 70 -5.43 -36.94 -13.88
N GLU A 71 -5.51 -37.10 -15.19
CA GLU A 71 -4.80 -38.16 -15.91
C GLU A 71 -3.33 -37.75 -16.04
N VAL A 72 -2.47 -38.40 -15.26
CA VAL A 72 -1.01 -38.26 -15.40
C VAL A 72 -0.60 -39.00 -16.67
N VAL A 73 -0.52 -38.26 -17.78
CA VAL A 73 0.15 -38.75 -18.99
C VAL A 73 1.65 -38.72 -18.72
N GLU A 74 2.23 -39.90 -18.49
CA GLU A 74 3.66 -40.12 -18.36
C GLU A 74 4.35 -39.72 -19.68
N ILE A 75 4.88 -38.49 -19.73
CA ILE A 75 5.71 -38.04 -20.86
C ILE A 75 7.05 -38.77 -20.75
N ARG A 76 7.22 -39.84 -21.52
CA ARG A 76 8.54 -40.43 -21.78
C ARG A 76 9.32 -39.43 -22.63
N PRO A 77 10.44 -38.86 -22.14
CA PRO A 77 11.30 -38.05 -23.00
C PRO A 77 12.08 -39.01 -23.91
N SER A 78 11.61 -39.21 -25.14
CA SER A 78 12.44 -39.82 -26.18
C SER A 78 13.49 -38.81 -26.62
N LEU A 79 14.76 -39.13 -26.38
CA LEU A 79 15.97 -38.36 -26.72
C LEU A 79 16.28 -38.37 -28.23
N GLU A 80 15.26 -38.31 -29.09
CA GLU A 80 15.45 -38.26 -30.53
C GLU A 80 14.84 -36.98 -31.10
N ASN A 81 15.69 -36.23 -31.80
CA ASN A 81 15.56 -34.89 -32.35
C ASN A 81 14.40 -34.66 -33.34
N GLU A 82 13.34 -35.47 -33.33
CA GLU A 82 12.15 -35.26 -34.14
C GLU A 82 11.09 -34.50 -33.35
N LEU A 83 11.34 -33.20 -33.23
CA LEU A 83 10.34 -32.21 -32.84
C LEU A 83 9.20 -32.26 -33.88
N GLY A 84 8.02 -32.74 -33.48
CA GLY A 84 6.86 -32.87 -34.35
C GLY A 84 6.39 -31.56 -35.00
N PRO A 85 5.40 -31.59 -35.91
CA PRO A 85 5.04 -30.47 -36.81
C PRO A 85 4.62 -29.16 -36.11
N ASN A 86 4.39 -29.18 -34.80
CA ASN A 86 4.03 -28.02 -33.99
C ASN A 86 5.23 -27.25 -33.40
N LEU A 87 6.46 -27.68 -33.68
CA LEU A 87 7.69 -27.11 -33.12
C LEU A 87 8.54 -26.41 -34.19
N ARG A 88 7.88 -26.00 -35.28
CA ARG A 88 8.52 -25.17 -36.30
C ARG A 88 8.83 -23.81 -35.67
N ASN A 89 10.11 -23.52 -35.48
CA ASN A 89 10.60 -22.19 -35.11
C ASN A 89 9.92 -21.17 -36.01
N GLY A 90 9.03 -20.37 -35.41
CA GLY A 90 8.40 -19.24 -36.07
C GLY A 90 9.49 -18.23 -36.37
N ASP A 91 9.92 -18.21 -37.64
CA ASP A 91 10.82 -17.20 -38.15
C ASP A 91 10.25 -15.80 -37.84
N GLY A 92 11.17 -14.89 -37.55
CA GLY A 92 10.92 -13.68 -36.80
C GLY A 92 9.87 -12.73 -37.40
N LEU A 93 9.61 -11.69 -36.60
CA LEU A 93 8.72 -10.56 -36.86
C LEU A 93 7.25 -10.76 -36.49
N SER A 94 6.94 -10.62 -35.20
CA SER A 94 5.93 -9.67 -34.70
C SER A 94 5.74 -9.80 -33.19
N GLY A 95 6.70 -9.29 -32.42
CA GLY A 95 6.46 -8.97 -31.02
C GLY A 95 5.80 -7.60 -30.92
N LEU A 96 4.47 -7.54 -30.91
CA LEU A 96 3.69 -6.34 -30.61
C LEU A 96 3.67 -6.15 -29.09
N GLY A 97 4.73 -5.51 -28.58
CA GLY A 97 4.87 -5.08 -27.20
C GLY A 97 6.05 -4.12 -27.06
N PRO A 98 6.01 -3.13 -26.16
CA PRO A 98 7.13 -2.22 -25.95
C PRO A 98 8.37 -3.01 -25.50
N ARG A 99 9.45 -2.90 -26.28
CA ARG A 99 10.73 -3.54 -25.97
C ARG A 99 11.48 -2.65 -25.00
N TYR A 100 11.74 -3.14 -23.80
CA TYR A 100 12.71 -2.52 -22.90
C TYR A 100 14.00 -3.35 -22.93
N GLU A 101 15.09 -2.67 -23.25
CA GLU A 101 16.44 -3.18 -23.09
C GLU A 101 16.77 -3.07 -21.60
N LEU A 102 17.16 -4.19 -20.98
CA LEU A 102 17.59 -4.21 -19.59
C LEU A 102 18.91 -3.44 -19.49
N GLN A 103 18.86 -2.24 -18.92
CA GLN A 103 20.05 -1.46 -18.62
C GLN A 103 20.93 -2.25 -17.62
N GLN A 104 22.03 -2.81 -18.11
CA GLN A 104 23.01 -3.50 -17.28
C GLN A 104 23.89 -2.47 -16.55
N THR A 105 23.81 -2.54 -15.21
CA THR A 105 24.77 -2.16 -14.16
C THR A 105 25.43 -0.77 -14.21
N ALA A 106 25.19 0.01 -13.15
CA ALA A 106 26.15 0.98 -12.65
C ALA A 106 26.65 0.53 -11.27
N ASP A 107 27.96 0.30 -11.19
CA ASP A 107 28.69 -0.03 -9.98
C ASP A 107 28.60 1.12 -8.95
N GLY A 108 28.25 0.76 -7.70
CA GLY A 108 28.52 1.56 -6.51
C GLY A 108 27.43 2.54 -6.07
N ALA A 109 26.53 2.10 -5.19
CA ALA A 109 25.84 2.99 -4.25
C ALA A 109 25.36 2.18 -3.03
N GLY A 110 25.89 2.52 -1.84
CA GLY A 110 25.63 1.80 -0.60
C GLY A 110 24.20 1.99 -0.09
N ILE A 111 23.70 0.99 0.66
CA ILE A 111 22.49 0.96 1.53
C ILE A 111 21.15 1.55 1.05
N GLU A 112 21.08 2.35 -0.02
CA GLU A 112 19.86 2.80 -0.70
C GLU A 112 19.30 1.74 -1.66
N ALA A 113 20.07 0.70 -1.96
CA ALA A 113 19.70 -0.43 -2.81
C ALA A 113 18.61 -1.36 -2.21
N LEU A 114 18.12 -1.09 -0.99
CA LEU A 114 17.08 -1.89 -0.33
C LEU A 114 15.67 -1.67 -0.91
N ILE A 115 15.50 -0.71 -1.82
CA ILE A 115 14.21 -0.37 -2.43
C ILE A 115 14.44 -0.06 -3.92
N ASN A 116 14.80 -1.07 -4.72
CA ASN A 116 14.81 -0.94 -6.19
C ASN A 116 13.36 -0.94 -6.72
N THR A 117 12.58 0.05 -6.29
CA THR A 117 11.22 0.28 -6.76
C THR A 117 11.30 1.21 -7.97
N ASP A 118 10.83 0.73 -9.12
CA ASP A 118 10.74 1.50 -10.36
C ASP A 118 9.89 2.77 -10.12
N PRO A 119 10.47 3.98 -10.29
CA PRO A 119 9.80 5.25 -10.05
C PRO A 119 8.66 5.52 -11.04
N ARG A 120 8.62 4.81 -12.17
CA ARG A 120 7.54 4.96 -13.17
C ARG A 120 6.22 4.41 -12.65
N VAL A 121 6.29 3.35 -11.86
CA VAL A 121 5.12 2.61 -11.35
C VAL A 121 4.95 2.73 -9.83
N SER A 122 5.64 3.69 -9.22
CA SER A 122 5.55 3.95 -7.79
C SER A 122 5.49 5.44 -7.48
N GLU A 123 4.85 5.78 -6.36
CA GLU A 123 4.71 7.14 -5.87
C GLU A 123 5.08 7.20 -4.39
N ARG A 124 5.95 8.14 -4.01
CA ARG A 124 6.33 8.32 -2.62
C ARG A 124 5.23 9.06 -1.86
N THR A 125 4.71 8.42 -0.82
CA THR A 125 3.73 8.98 0.12
C THR A 125 4.30 9.01 1.53
N ASN A 126 3.56 9.57 2.49
CA ASN A 126 3.95 9.54 3.91
C ASN A 126 4.05 8.11 4.48
N TYR A 127 3.43 7.13 3.83
CA TYR A 127 3.41 5.72 4.25
C TYR A 127 4.42 4.85 3.48
N GLY A 128 5.24 5.45 2.61
CA GLY A 128 6.16 4.74 1.73
C GLY A 128 5.74 4.79 0.27
N PHE A 129 6.23 3.85 -0.54
CA PHE A 129 5.95 3.82 -1.97
C PHE A 129 4.60 3.14 -2.24
N LEU A 130 3.68 3.86 -2.89
CA LEU A 130 2.41 3.34 -3.36
C LEU A 130 2.51 2.95 -4.84
N PRO A 131 2.03 1.77 -5.26
CA PRO A 131 2.01 1.40 -6.66
C PRO A 131 1.05 2.30 -7.45
N LYS A 132 1.48 2.75 -8.62
CA LYS A 132 0.65 3.50 -9.58
C LYS A 132 0.88 3.03 -11.01
N ILE A 133 -0.10 3.27 -11.88
CA ILE A 133 0.08 3.12 -13.31
C ILE A 133 0.85 4.34 -13.82
N SER A 134 1.88 4.12 -14.64
CA SER A 134 2.68 5.20 -15.21
C SER A 134 1.87 6.06 -16.20
N SER A 135 2.37 7.24 -16.56
CA SER A 135 1.79 8.08 -17.63
C SER A 135 1.67 7.33 -18.96
N GLU A 136 2.56 6.38 -19.20
CA GLU A 136 2.61 5.53 -20.40
C GLU A 136 1.69 4.30 -20.30
N GLY A 137 0.90 4.16 -19.23
CA GLY A 137 -0.02 3.03 -19.03
C GLY A 137 0.63 1.75 -18.51
N VAL A 138 1.93 1.74 -18.22
CA VAL A 138 2.62 0.58 -17.62
C VAL A 138 2.10 0.34 -16.21
N ARG A 139 1.68 -0.90 -15.92
CA ARG A 139 1.21 -1.31 -14.60
C ARG A 139 2.37 -1.90 -13.78
N PRO A 140 2.35 -1.78 -12.44
CA PRO A 140 3.32 -2.45 -11.58
C PRO A 140 3.38 -3.97 -11.83
N LEU A 141 2.24 -4.60 -12.15
CA LEU A 141 2.17 -6.02 -12.51
C LEU A 141 3.08 -6.36 -13.71
N ASP A 142 3.11 -5.50 -14.73
CA ASP A 142 3.90 -5.74 -15.93
C ASP A 142 5.37 -5.35 -15.71
N ALA A 143 5.63 -4.30 -14.94
CA ALA A 143 6.98 -3.79 -14.66
C ALA A 143 7.81 -4.76 -13.80
N TYR A 144 7.19 -5.41 -12.82
CA TYR A 144 7.86 -6.39 -11.95
C TYR A 144 7.58 -7.84 -12.36
N ALA A 145 6.94 -8.07 -13.51
CA ALA A 145 6.77 -9.42 -14.03
C ALA A 145 8.13 -10.01 -14.38
N ARG A 146 8.39 -11.23 -13.90
CA ARG A 146 9.53 -11.99 -14.39
C ARG A 146 9.31 -12.36 -15.87
N PRO A 147 10.31 -12.15 -16.74
CA PRO A 147 10.28 -12.71 -18.09
C PRO A 147 10.34 -14.25 -18.02
N PHE A 148 9.49 -14.90 -18.80
CA PHE A 148 9.52 -16.36 -18.99
C PHE A 148 9.48 -16.67 -20.49
N SER A 149 9.92 -17.88 -20.87
CA SER A 149 9.93 -18.28 -22.28
C SER A 149 8.50 -18.42 -22.81
N THR A 150 8.18 -17.62 -23.82
CA THR A 150 6.91 -17.70 -24.56
C THR A 150 7.03 -18.50 -25.85
N GLU A 151 8.23 -18.99 -26.17
CA GLU A 151 8.57 -19.69 -27.42
C GLU A 151 7.74 -20.95 -27.62
N PHE A 152 7.38 -21.62 -26.53
CA PHE A 152 6.55 -22.83 -26.56
C PHE A 152 5.18 -22.54 -25.93
N ALA A 153 4.31 -21.88 -26.71
CA ALA A 153 2.95 -21.55 -26.27
C ALA A 153 2.12 -22.79 -25.88
N SER A 154 2.44 -23.95 -26.44
CA SER A 154 1.76 -25.24 -26.23
C SER A 154 2.23 -26.03 -25.01
N ILE A 155 3.24 -25.56 -24.25
CA ILE A 155 3.67 -26.24 -23.03
C ILE A 155 2.81 -25.78 -21.84
N PRO A 156 2.31 -26.70 -20.99
CA PRO A 156 1.59 -26.33 -19.77
C PRO A 156 2.50 -25.54 -18.83
N LYS A 157 1.95 -24.48 -18.21
CA LYS A 157 2.66 -23.58 -17.29
C LYS A 157 2.15 -23.75 -15.88
N ILE A 158 3.06 -23.79 -14.90
CA ILE A 158 2.76 -23.89 -13.48
C ILE A 158 3.37 -22.68 -12.78
N ALA A 159 2.60 -22.03 -11.90
CA ALA A 159 3.08 -21.00 -11.00
C ALA A 159 2.92 -21.50 -9.55
N ILE A 160 3.97 -21.37 -8.75
CA ILE A 160 3.98 -21.76 -7.34
C ILE A 160 4.24 -20.51 -6.51
N VAL A 161 3.39 -20.26 -5.50
CA VAL A 161 3.53 -19.11 -4.60
C VAL A 161 3.86 -19.62 -3.20
N VAL A 162 5.02 -19.23 -2.69
CA VAL A 162 5.43 -19.51 -1.31
C VAL A 162 5.13 -18.29 -0.46
N THR A 163 4.19 -18.45 0.48
CA THR A 163 3.74 -17.37 1.37
C THR A 163 4.46 -17.39 2.73
N GLY A 164 4.34 -16.32 3.51
CA GLY A 164 4.89 -16.27 4.87
C GLY A 164 6.38 -15.89 4.95
N LEU A 165 6.97 -15.47 3.83
CA LEU A 165 8.26 -14.77 3.82
C LEU A 165 8.19 -13.55 4.75
N GLY A 166 9.21 -13.37 5.57
CA GLY A 166 9.30 -12.28 6.57
C GLY A 166 8.71 -12.60 7.94
N LEU A 167 7.92 -13.67 8.11
CA LEU A 167 7.36 -14.05 9.42
C LEU A 167 8.40 -14.72 10.33
N SER A 168 9.33 -15.47 9.73
CA SER A 168 10.47 -16.09 10.41
C SER A 168 11.74 -15.80 9.63
N SER A 169 12.75 -15.26 10.30
CA SER A 169 14.05 -14.99 9.67
C SER A 169 14.68 -16.26 9.12
N THR A 170 14.70 -17.35 9.90
CA THR A 170 15.25 -18.64 9.47
C THR A 170 14.42 -19.28 8.36
N GLY A 171 13.09 -19.19 8.43
CA GLY A 171 12.20 -19.72 7.39
C GLY A 171 12.37 -18.99 6.07
N SER A 172 12.55 -17.66 6.11
CA SER A 172 12.76 -16.84 4.91
C SER A 172 14.12 -17.11 4.27
N GLN A 173 15.19 -17.22 5.08
CA GLN A 173 16.51 -17.55 4.58
C GLN A 173 16.53 -18.94 3.91
N ASN A 174 15.94 -19.95 4.57
CA ASN A 174 15.87 -21.29 3.99
C ASN A 174 15.05 -21.33 2.68
N ALA A 175 13.97 -20.55 2.60
CA ALA A 175 13.19 -20.42 1.37
C ALA A 175 14.03 -19.78 0.25
N LEU A 176 14.75 -18.69 0.53
CA LEU A 176 15.64 -18.03 -0.43
C LEU A 176 16.77 -18.95 -0.91
N ASP A 177 17.34 -19.77 -0.02
CA ASP A 177 18.45 -20.68 -0.36
C ASP A 177 17.99 -21.93 -1.14
N SER A 178 16.78 -22.41 -0.86
CA SER A 178 16.24 -23.65 -1.44
C SER A 178 15.47 -23.45 -2.73
N LEU A 179 14.89 -22.26 -2.93
CA LEU A 179 14.21 -21.93 -4.18
C LEU A 179 15.25 -21.76 -5.29
N PRO A 180 14.92 -22.13 -6.54
CA PRO A 180 15.85 -21.98 -7.64
C PRO A 180 16.29 -20.51 -7.76
N LEU A 181 17.55 -20.27 -8.15
CA LEU A 181 18.07 -18.92 -8.45
C LEU A 181 17.30 -18.22 -9.57
N ASP A 182 16.55 -19.03 -10.32
CA ASP A 182 15.37 -18.63 -11.08
C ASP A 182 14.62 -17.56 -10.30
N VAL A 183 13.99 -17.90 -9.15
CA VAL A 183 12.97 -17.21 -8.30
C VAL A 183 13.33 -15.81 -7.79
#